data_AF-A0A535A0G0-F1
#
_entry.id   AF-A0A535A0G0-F1
#
_cell.length_a   1.000
_cell.length_b   1.000
_cell.length_c   1.000
_cell.angle_alpha   90.00
_cell.angle_beta   90.00
_cell.angle_gamma   90.00
#
_symmetry.space_group_name_H-M   'P 1'
#
loop_
_entity.id
_entity.type
_entity.pdbx_description
1 polymer ?
#
loop_
_entity_poly.entity_id
_entity_poly.type
_entity_poly.pdbx_seq_one_letter_code
_entity_poly.pdbx_strand_id
1 'polypeptide(L)'
;MKRKSAPAAEQLSVFEELPAAAPIHELAPDTMRQIVSLRMPDALLERVEEVARSRGVSPSSLMRALIAAGLDRSYAAVTPDELAAELAALRRGVDEIAARLRNPD
;
A
#
# COMPACT_ATOMS: atom_id res chain seq x y z
N MET A 1 -42.51 -14.23 -17.36
CA MET A 1 -42.43 -13.73 -15.97
C MET A 1 -41.54 -14.65 -15.15
N LYS A 2 -40.50 -14.08 -14.51
CA LYS A 2 -39.86 -14.45 -13.22
C LYS A 2 -38.39 -13.99 -13.22
N ARG A 3 -38.16 -12.71 -12.89
CA ARG A 3 -36.83 -12.19 -12.51
C ARG A 3 -36.61 -12.57 -11.05
N LYS A 4 -35.57 -13.35 -10.75
CA LYS A 4 -35.13 -13.61 -9.38
C LYS A 4 -34.39 -12.37 -8.86
N SER A 5 -34.84 -11.89 -7.71
CA SER A 5 -34.26 -10.77 -6.95
C SER A 5 -32.84 -11.12 -6.51
N ALA A 6 -31.87 -10.26 -6.84
CA ALA A 6 -30.55 -10.28 -6.21
C ALA A 6 -30.64 -9.62 -4.82
N PRO A 7 -29.92 -10.12 -3.80
CA PRO A 7 -29.93 -9.51 -2.47
C PRO A 7 -29.18 -8.17 -2.47
N ALA A 8 -29.73 -7.24 -1.69
CA ALA A 8 -29.27 -5.88 -1.52
C ALA A 8 -27.80 -5.82 -1.08
N ALA A 9 -26.99 -5.20 -1.94
CA ALA A 9 -25.96 -4.23 -1.60
C ALA A 9 -25.79 -3.90 -0.10
N GLU A 10 -24.96 -4.67 0.60
CA GLU A 10 -24.17 -4.13 1.72
C GLU A 10 -23.07 -3.26 1.10
N GLN A 11 -23.45 -2.04 0.71
CA GLN A 11 -22.54 -1.02 0.22
C GLN A 11 -21.65 -0.57 1.38
N LEU A 12 -20.37 -0.91 1.27
CA LEU A 12 -19.26 -0.36 2.04
C LEU A 12 -19.28 1.17 1.98
N SER A 13 -19.96 1.78 2.95
CA SER A 13 -20.03 3.22 3.19
C SER A 13 -18.73 3.71 3.87
N VAL A 14 -17.58 3.35 3.29
CA VAL A 14 -16.23 3.65 3.83
C VAL A 14 -15.46 4.64 2.92
N PHE A 15 -16.06 5.06 1.80
CA PHE A 15 -15.39 5.87 0.78
C PHE A 15 -15.84 7.33 0.73
N GLU A 16 -16.68 7.79 1.66
CA GLU A 16 -17.35 9.10 1.52
C GLU A 16 -16.49 10.31 1.93
N GLU A 17 -15.35 10.12 2.60
CA GLU A 17 -14.54 11.26 3.07
C GLU A 17 -13.04 11.04 2.90
N LEU A 18 -12.58 10.87 1.66
CA LEU A 18 -11.17 11.14 1.35
C LEU A 18 -11.03 12.65 1.12
N PRO A 19 -10.42 13.42 2.05
CA PRO A 19 -10.12 14.82 1.78
C PRO A 19 -9.23 14.86 0.53
N ALA A 20 -9.67 15.59 -0.49
CA ALA A 20 -8.89 15.92 -1.67
C ALA A 20 -7.79 16.93 -1.29
N ALA A 21 -6.89 16.56 -0.39
CA ALA A 21 -5.63 17.27 -0.25
C ALA A 21 -4.84 16.95 -1.52
N ALA A 22 -4.76 17.92 -2.45
CA ALA A 22 -3.87 17.81 -3.59
C ALA A 22 -2.45 17.69 -3.04
N PRO A 23 -1.77 16.53 -3.15
CA PRO A 23 -0.40 16.48 -2.72
C PRO A 23 0.42 17.27 -3.74
N ILE A 24 0.94 18.42 -3.32
CA ILE A 24 1.98 19.13 -4.07
C ILE A 24 3.25 18.30 -3.87
N HIS A 25 3.38 17.21 -4.63
CA HIS A 25 4.62 16.46 -4.71
C HIS A 25 5.59 17.30 -5.54
N GLU A 26 6.42 18.09 -4.87
CA GLU A 26 7.61 18.66 -5.48
C GLU A 26 8.45 17.48 -6.02
N LEU A 27 8.53 17.36 -7.35
CA LEU A 27 9.30 16.31 -8.00
C LEU A 27 10.78 16.51 -7.65
N ALA A 28 11.29 15.71 -6.72
CA ALA A 28 12.73 15.64 -6.46
C ALA A 28 13.46 15.40 -7.80
N PRO A 29 14.48 16.19 -8.18
CA PRO A 29 14.95 16.24 -9.57
C PRO A 29 15.65 14.97 -10.07
N ASP A 30 15.91 13.97 -9.22
CA ASP A 30 16.73 12.83 -9.61
C ASP A 30 16.43 11.53 -8.85
N THR A 31 15.15 11.14 -8.78
CA THR A 31 14.82 9.74 -8.43
C THR A 31 14.90 8.88 -9.68
N MET A 32 15.76 7.85 -9.69
CA MET A 32 15.76 6.78 -10.70
C MET A 32 14.32 6.35 -11.00
N ARG A 33 13.87 6.52 -12.24
CA ARG A 33 12.52 6.14 -12.65
C ARG A 33 12.44 4.62 -12.81
N GLN A 34 12.02 3.92 -11.77
CA GLN A 34 11.74 2.49 -11.87
C GLN A 34 10.40 2.27 -12.57
N ILE A 35 10.44 1.71 -13.78
CA ILE A 35 9.24 1.28 -14.51
C ILE A 35 8.96 -0.17 -14.12
N VAL A 36 7.77 -0.42 -13.59
CA VAL A 36 7.32 -1.75 -13.17
C VAL A 36 6.15 -2.18 -14.04
N SER A 37 6.26 -3.37 -14.61
CA SER A 37 5.19 -4.00 -15.38
C SER A 37 4.42 -4.97 -14.49
N LEU A 38 3.11 -4.82 -14.41
CA LEU A 38 2.20 -5.67 -13.64
C LEU A 38 1.15 -6.25 -14.57
N ARG A 39 0.75 -7.50 -14.33
CA ARG A 39 -0.37 -8.14 -15.03
C ARG A 39 -1.55 -8.23 -14.09
N MET A 40 -2.72 -7.88 -14.59
CA MET A 40 -3.99 -7.93 -13.87
C MET A 40 -5.08 -8.44 -14.82
N PRO A 41 -6.16 -9.03 -14.31
CA PRO A 41 -7.35 -9.32 -15.10
C PRO A 41 -7.91 -8.07 -15.80
N ASP A 42 -8.40 -8.23 -17.03
CA ASP A 42 -8.88 -7.12 -17.88
C ASP A 42 -9.99 -6.30 -17.20
N ALA A 43 -10.93 -6.96 -16.53
CA ALA A 43 -12.01 -6.28 -15.80
C ALA A 43 -11.50 -5.33 -14.70
N LEU A 44 -10.36 -5.64 -14.07
CA LEU A 44 -9.75 -4.75 -13.08
C LEU A 44 -9.02 -3.59 -13.75
N LEU A 45 -8.37 -3.82 -14.89
CA LEU A 45 -7.74 -2.76 -15.68
C LEU A 45 -8.78 -1.73 -16.14
N GLU A 46 -9.88 -2.20 -16.73
CA GLU A 46 -11.00 -1.35 -17.18
C GLU A 46 -11.51 -0.47 -16.03
N ARG A 47 -11.67 -1.06 -14.84
CA ARG A 47 -12.15 -0.33 -13.67
C ARG A 47 -11.16 0.74 -13.20
N VAL A 48 -9.87 0.43 -13.20
CA VAL A 48 -8.82 1.40 -12.84
C VAL A 48 -8.81 2.57 -13.83
N GLU A 49 -8.94 2.29 -15.12
CA GLU A 49 -8.99 3.33 -16.16
C GLU A 49 -10.23 4.22 -16.04
N GLU A 50 -11.39 3.64 -15.78
CA GLU A 50 -12.64 4.37 -15.55
C GLU A 50 -12.51 5.34 -14.36
N VAL A 51 -11.96 4.85 -13.23
CA VAL A 51 -11.76 5.65 -12.02
C VAL A 51 -10.69 6.73 -12.24
N ALA A 52 -9.61 6.42 -12.95
CA ALA A 52 -8.59 7.41 -13.27
C ALA A 52 -9.17 8.53 -14.15
N ARG A 53 -9.96 8.15 -15.17
CA ARG A 53 -10.62 9.09 -16.08
C ARG A 53 -11.63 9.99 -15.36
N SER A 54 -12.47 9.44 -14.48
CA SER A 54 -13.44 10.23 -13.71
C SER A 54 -12.78 11.23 -12.75
N ARG A 55 -11.55 10.94 -12.33
CA ARG A 55 -10.72 11.81 -11.49
C ARG A 55 -9.78 12.73 -12.27
N GLY A 56 -9.78 12.67 -13.60
CA GLY A 56 -8.90 13.48 -14.45
C GLY A 56 -7.40 13.18 -14.29
N VAL A 57 -7.04 11.98 -13.82
CA VAL A 57 -5.64 11.56 -13.60
C VAL A 57 -5.28 10.39 -14.51
N SER A 58 -3.98 10.13 -14.69
CA SER A 58 -3.53 8.94 -15.41
C SER A 58 -3.66 7.67 -14.55
N PRO A 59 -3.90 6.50 -15.15
CA PRO A 59 -3.93 5.22 -14.44
C PRO A 59 -2.67 4.98 -13.61
N SER A 60 -1.49 5.29 -14.13
CA SER A 60 -0.23 5.14 -13.40
C SER A 60 -0.13 6.08 -12.19
N SER A 61 -0.72 7.27 -12.25
CA SER A 61 -0.77 8.19 -11.11
C SER A 61 -1.72 7.67 -10.03
N LEU A 62 -2.90 7.19 -10.43
CA LEU A 62 -3.84 6.54 -9.53
C LEU A 62 -3.21 5.32 -8.85
N MET A 63 -2.52 4.45 -9.60
CA MET A 63 -1.82 3.29 -9.06
C MET A 63 -0.75 3.68 -8.04
N ARG A 64 0.04 4.73 -8.31
CA ARG A 64 1.02 5.24 -7.34
C ARG A 64 0.35 5.70 -6.04
N ALA A 65 -0.76 6.44 -6.14
CA ALA A 65 -1.50 6.90 -4.96
C ALA A 65 -2.08 5.73 -4.15
N LEU A 66 -2.62 4.69 -4.82
CA LEU A 66 -3.14 3.50 -4.16
C LEU A 66 -2.03 2.71 -3.46
N ILE A 67 -0.86 2.58 -4.09
CA ILE A 67 0.32 1.93 -3.49
C ILE A 67 0.77 2.70 -2.25
N ALA A 68 0.88 4.03 -2.34
CA ALA A 68 1.26 4.85 -1.19
C ALA A 68 0.27 4.70 -0.02
N ALA A 69 -1.04 4.82 -0.29
CA ALA A 69 -2.06 4.64 0.73
C ALA A 69 -2.07 3.22 1.35
N GLY A 70 -1.80 2.21 0.54
CA GLY A 70 -1.66 0.82 1.00
C GLY A 70 -0.45 0.60 1.90
N LEU A 71 0.70 1.20 1.55
CA LEU A 71 1.91 1.18 2.37
C LEU A 71 1.69 1.93 3.69
N ASP A 72 1.13 3.12 3.67
CA ASP A 72 0.85 3.91 4.88
C ASP A 72 -0.06 3.16 5.85
N ARG A 73 -1.11 2.49 5.34
CA ARG A 73 -1.97 1.62 6.15
C ARG A 73 -1.22 0.39 6.69
N SER A 74 -0.32 -0.19 5.91
CA SER A 74 0.45 -1.38 6.33
C SER A 74 1.46 -1.02 7.43
N TYR A 75 2.08 0.16 7.37
CA TYR A 75 2.88 0.69 8.47
C TYR A 75 2.02 1.00 9.69
N ALA A 76 0.81 1.54 9.51
CA ALA A 76 -0.12 1.79 10.62
C ALA A 76 -0.67 0.49 11.26
N ALA A 77 -0.64 -0.63 10.54
CA ALA A 77 -1.04 -1.94 11.06
C ALA A 77 0.04 -2.60 11.92
N VAL A 78 1.29 -2.12 11.86
CA VAL A 78 2.35 -2.52 12.79
C VAL A 78 2.28 -1.58 13.99
N THR A 79 1.89 -2.12 15.14
CA THR A 79 1.87 -1.31 16.36
C THR A 79 3.31 -0.97 16.79
N PRO A 80 3.55 0.20 17.41
CA PRO A 80 4.87 0.54 17.93
C PRO A 80 5.46 -0.52 18.88
N ASP A 81 4.59 -1.23 19.60
CA ASP A 81 4.97 -2.29 20.53
C ASP A 81 5.44 -3.57 19.80
N GLU A 82 4.79 -3.95 18.69
CA GLU A 82 5.23 -5.07 17.84
C GLU A 82 6.59 -4.77 17.21
N LEU A 83 6.76 -3.55 16.69
CA LEU A 83 8.04 -3.11 16.14
C LEU A 83 9.15 -3.08 17.20
N ALA A 84 8.85 -2.60 18.41
CA ALA A 84 9.79 -2.59 19.53
C ALA A 84 10.17 -4.00 19.97
N ALA A 85 9.21 -4.94 19.98
CA ALA A 85 9.46 -6.34 20.29
C ALA A 85 10.37 -7.01 19.25
N GLU A 86 10.14 -6.76 17.96
CA GLU A 86 10.99 -7.27 16.89
C GLU A 86 12.41 -6.67 16.93
N LEU A 87 12.53 -5.35 17.15
CA LEU A 87 13.83 -4.68 17.34
C LEU A 87 14.60 -5.25 18.53
N ALA A 88 13.92 -5.51 19.64
CA ALA A 88 14.54 -6.13 20.81
C ALA A 88 14.99 -7.57 20.53
N ALA A 89 14.21 -8.34 19.77
CA ALA A 89 14.59 -9.68 19.35
C ALA A 89 15.81 -9.67 18.42
N LEU A 90 15.84 -8.75 17.45
CA LEU A 90 16.97 -8.56 16.55
C LEU A 90 18.23 -8.19 17.33
N ARG A 91 18.14 -7.24 18.27
CA ARG A 91 19.27 -6.83 19.11
C ARG A 91 19.86 -8.00 19.89
N ARG A 92 19.02 -8.84 20.49
CA ARG A 92 19.48 -10.05 21.21
C ARG A 92 20.21 -11.01 20.28
N GLY A 93 19.69 -11.25 19.07
CA GLY A 93 20.35 -12.10 18.08
C GLY A 93 21.71 -11.55 17.64
N VAL A 94 21.82 -10.23 17.45
CA VAL A 94 23.09 -9.56 17.14
C VAL A 94 24.08 -9.70 18.29
N ASP A 95 23.64 -9.49 19.54
CA ASP A 95 24.49 -9.62 20.72
C ASP A 95 25.01 -11.06 20.89
N GLU A 96 24.17 -12.06 20.60
CA GLU A 96 24.55 -13.49 20.63
C GLU A 96 25.58 -13.83 19.56
N ILE A 97 25.37 -13.37 18.31
CA ILE A 97 26.34 -13.53 17.22
C ILE A 97 27.66 -12.87 17.59
N ALA A 98 27.61 -11.64 18.12
CA ALA A 98 28.79 -10.91 18.53
C ALA A 98 29.53 -11.59 19.69
N ALA A 99 28.81 -12.22 20.64
CA ALA A 99 29.40 -13.00 21.72
C ALA A 99 30.12 -14.26 21.19
N ARG A 100 29.49 -14.98 20.26
CA ARG A 100 30.10 -16.14 19.60
C ARG A 100 31.35 -15.77 18.80
N LEU A 101 31.37 -14.62 18.15
CA LEU A 101 32.55 -14.15 17.43
C LEU A 101 33.69 -13.69 18.36
N ARG A 102 33.38 -13.25 19.59
CA ARG A 102 34.36 -12.84 20.60
C ARG A 102 34.98 -14.00 21.37
N ASN A 103 34.24 -15.10 21.53
CA ASN A 103 34.76 -16.38 22.03
C ASN A 103 34.69 -17.43 20.92
N PRO A 104 35.60 -17.38 19.92
CA PRO A 104 35.79 -18.50 19.03
C PRO A 104 36.49 -19.60 19.82
N ASP A 105 35.81 -20.74 20.03
CA ASP A 105 36.50 -21.99 20.33
C ASP A 105 37.48 -22.34 19.20
#